data_AF-A0AAP9WK11-F1
#
_entry.id   AF-A0AAP9WK11-F1
#
_cell.length_a   1.000
_cell.length_b   1.000
_cell.length_c   1.000
_cell.angle_alpha   90.00
_cell.angle_beta   90.00
_cell.angle_gamma   90.00
#
_symmetry.space_group_name_H-M   'P 1'
#
loop_
_entity.id
_entity.type
_entity.pdbx_description
1 polymer ?
#
loop_
_entity_poly.entity_id
_entity_poly.type
_entity_poly.pdbx_seq_one_letter_code
_entity_poly.pdbx_strand_id
1 'polypeptide(L)'
;MGAIKSFFIKFFSLFQRKKKKRRPEEETPPVRESFGYKRELAELREKADRFFVTRKKNGGLIHETKYYKILKNGPKLFRLEGKEKSGREYSIVISTGNFLSVQADKISGVVFIPEAEFNRILSYEHSDLKSVFSRFQPEGIEEDIKVLYEKSDSSQETWKDFYNWEPFWKQQIFIRLKPSILCILLVYMGSEFEQFFQSNSTKRLKSIVSDELYFLNVSGNQKENSPYTENLSLQDFEKAKKEFFQVLEQIRKKRGNT
;
A
#
# COMPACT_ATOMS: atom_id res chain seq x y z
N MET A 1 -13.42 -64.13 -20.95
CA MET A 1 -12.71 -64.62 -19.74
C MET A 1 -11.36 -65.16 -20.21
N GLY A 2 -10.17 -64.70 -19.82
CA GLY A 2 -9.78 -63.84 -18.73
C GLY A 2 -8.59 -64.49 -18.02
N ALA A 3 -7.36 -64.05 -18.29
CA ALA A 3 -6.19 -64.22 -17.41
C ALA A 3 -4.94 -63.50 -17.97
N ILE A 4 -5.00 -62.18 -18.19
CA ILE A 4 -3.81 -61.33 -18.23
C ILE A 4 -3.84 -60.48 -16.95
N LYS A 5 -3.45 -61.07 -15.83
CA LYS A 5 -3.27 -60.37 -14.56
C LYS A 5 -2.22 -61.09 -13.72
N SER A 6 -0.92 -60.88 -13.96
CA SER A 6 0.08 -61.13 -12.90
C SER A 6 1.52 -60.67 -13.17
N PHE A 7 1.75 -59.48 -13.75
CA PHE A 7 3.15 -58.98 -13.87
C PHE A 7 3.37 -57.52 -13.46
N PHE A 8 2.33 -56.78 -13.05
CA PHE A 8 2.46 -55.36 -12.67
C PHE A 8 2.35 -55.08 -11.16
N ILE A 9 2.25 -56.10 -10.30
CA ILE A 9 2.09 -55.90 -8.84
C ILE A 9 3.44 -55.90 -8.09
N LYS A 10 4.53 -56.40 -8.68
CA LYS A 10 5.83 -56.52 -8.00
C LYS A 10 6.77 -55.31 -8.11
N PHE A 11 6.46 -54.31 -8.95
CA PHE A 11 7.33 -53.13 -9.13
C PHE A 11 6.90 -51.88 -8.36
N PHE A 12 5.71 -51.87 -7.73
CA PHE A 12 5.22 -50.70 -6.95
C PHE A 12 5.38 -50.82 -5.43
N SER A 13 5.95 -51.92 -4.90
CA SER A 13 6.13 -52.12 -3.46
C SER A 13 7.45 -51.58 -2.88
N LEU A 14 8.35 -51.02 -3.71
CA LEU A 14 9.67 -50.54 -3.27
C LEU A 14 9.75 -49.01 -3.03
N PHE A 15 8.64 -48.28 -3.17
CA PHE A 15 8.56 -46.83 -2.90
C PHE A 15 7.73 -46.46 -1.66
N GLN A 16 7.52 -47.39 -0.73
CA GLN A 16 7.06 -47.04 0.62
C GLN A 16 8.20 -46.42 1.43
N ARG A 17 8.51 -45.15 1.13
CA ARG A 17 9.20 -44.27 2.07
C ARG A 17 8.38 -44.25 3.36
N LYS A 18 8.95 -44.78 4.43
CA LYS A 18 8.46 -44.56 5.81
C LYS A 18 8.16 -43.08 5.95
N LYS A 19 6.87 -42.73 6.14
CA LYS A 19 6.49 -41.40 6.65
C LYS A 19 7.21 -41.26 7.99
N LYS A 20 8.36 -40.58 8.02
CA LYS A 20 8.85 -39.98 9.25
C LYS A 20 7.67 -39.18 9.79
N LYS A 21 7.18 -39.54 10.98
CA LYS A 21 6.32 -38.65 11.76
C LYS A 21 6.98 -37.29 11.70
N ARG A 22 6.33 -36.32 11.03
CA ARG A 22 6.69 -34.92 11.24
C ARG A 22 6.62 -34.75 12.74
N ARG A 23 7.76 -34.40 13.35
CA ARG A 23 7.75 -33.84 14.69
C ARG A 23 6.72 -32.72 14.67
N PRO A 24 5.94 -32.49 15.73
CA PRO A 24 5.18 -31.26 15.82
C PRO A 24 6.18 -30.15 15.47
N GLU A 25 5.87 -29.33 14.47
CA GLU A 25 6.53 -28.03 14.39
C GLU A 25 6.37 -27.45 15.78
N GLU A 26 7.48 -27.12 16.45
CA GLU A 26 7.43 -26.30 17.65
C GLU A 26 6.76 -25.00 17.20
N GLU A 27 5.43 -24.95 17.32
CA GLU A 27 4.67 -23.72 17.27
C GLU A 27 5.26 -22.89 18.39
N THR A 28 6.06 -21.90 18.02
CA THR A 28 6.57 -20.92 18.96
C THR A 28 5.37 -20.38 19.73
N PRO A 29 5.34 -20.52 21.07
CA PRO A 29 4.16 -20.14 21.82
C PRO A 29 3.86 -18.66 21.55
N PRO A 30 2.59 -18.32 21.31
CA PRO A 30 2.24 -16.94 21.00
C PRO A 30 2.63 -16.04 22.17
N VAL A 31 3.26 -14.90 21.87
CA VAL A 31 3.69 -13.91 22.88
C VAL A 31 2.51 -13.46 23.75
N ARG A 32 1.30 -13.40 23.18
CA ARG A 32 0.03 -13.25 23.90
C ARG A 32 -1.10 -13.95 23.13
N GLU A 33 -2.23 -14.24 23.79
CA GLU A 33 -3.41 -14.69 23.04
C GLU A 33 -3.88 -13.62 22.04
N SER A 34 -4.31 -14.08 20.86
CA SER A 34 -4.90 -13.20 19.84
C SER A 34 -6.24 -12.69 20.33
N PHE A 35 -6.46 -11.37 20.26
CA PHE A 35 -7.73 -10.76 20.61
C PHE A 35 -8.76 -10.83 19.46
N GLY A 36 -8.38 -11.46 18.35
CA GLY A 36 -9.21 -11.66 17.17
C GLY A 36 -9.25 -10.45 16.22
N TYR A 37 -9.63 -10.72 14.96
CA TYR A 37 -9.57 -9.79 13.82
C TYR A 37 -9.93 -8.33 14.14
N LYS A 38 -11.11 -8.08 14.74
CA LYS A 38 -11.61 -6.72 14.95
C LYS A 38 -10.72 -5.91 15.89
N ARG A 39 -10.28 -6.53 16.98
CA ARG A 39 -9.47 -5.85 17.99
C ARG A 39 -8.04 -5.66 17.52
N GLU A 40 -7.45 -6.67 16.88
CA GLU A 40 -6.11 -6.55 16.30
C GLU A 40 -6.06 -5.46 15.22
N LEU A 41 -7.07 -5.39 14.32
CA LEU A 41 -7.16 -4.35 13.31
C LEU A 41 -7.32 -2.94 13.90
N ALA A 42 -8.15 -2.80 14.94
CA ALA A 42 -8.34 -1.51 15.61
C ALA A 42 -7.05 -1.02 16.29
N GLU A 43 -6.34 -1.90 17.01
CA GLU A 43 -5.05 -1.57 17.63
C GLU A 43 -4.01 -1.16 16.59
N LEU A 44 -3.96 -1.83 15.43
CA LEU A 44 -3.07 -1.48 14.33
C LEU A 44 -3.41 -0.15 13.69
N ARG A 45 -4.69 0.17 13.51
CA ARG A 45 -5.13 1.49 13.03
C ARG A 45 -4.70 2.60 13.98
N GLU A 46 -4.89 2.40 15.28
CA GLU A 46 -4.43 3.37 16.29
C GLU A 46 -2.90 3.51 16.32
N LYS A 47 -2.17 2.40 16.14
CA LYS A 47 -0.70 2.43 15.99
C LYS A 47 -0.28 3.18 14.72
N ALA A 48 -0.90 2.89 13.58
CA ALA A 48 -0.65 3.56 12.31
C ALA A 48 -0.90 5.07 12.40
N ASP A 49 -1.99 5.48 13.04
CA ASP A 49 -2.31 6.88 13.28
C ASP A 49 -1.25 7.59 14.14
N ARG A 50 -0.56 6.88 15.03
CA ARG A 50 0.56 7.43 15.81
C ARG A 50 1.83 7.60 14.97
N PHE A 51 2.09 6.70 14.01
CA PHE A 51 3.26 6.81 13.12
C PHE A 51 3.09 7.88 12.05
N PHE A 52 1.90 8.03 11.46
CA PHE A 52 1.66 8.94 10.34
C PHE A 52 1.11 10.30 10.78
N VAL A 53 1.86 11.00 11.64
CA VAL A 53 1.49 12.31 12.20
C VAL A 53 1.15 13.34 11.11
N THR A 54 1.80 13.24 9.95
CA THR A 54 1.61 14.13 8.78
C THR A 54 0.26 13.97 8.07
N ARG A 55 -0.47 12.86 8.29
CA ARG A 55 -1.79 12.61 7.68
C ARG A 55 -2.94 13.26 8.44
N LYS A 56 -2.76 13.56 9.74
CA LYS A 56 -3.84 14.01 10.63
C LYS A 56 -4.28 15.46 10.43
N LYS A 57 -3.40 16.31 9.90
CA LYS A 57 -3.69 17.72 9.67
C LYS A 57 -3.63 18.04 8.19
N ASN A 58 -4.55 18.89 7.72
CA ASN A 58 -4.58 19.37 6.34
C ASN A 58 -3.62 20.55 6.12
N GLY A 59 -3.20 21.24 7.19
CA GLY A 59 -2.30 22.40 7.16
C GLY A 59 -1.76 22.74 8.55
N GLY A 60 -0.75 23.61 8.60
CA GLY A 60 -0.23 24.20 9.83
C GLY A 60 0.73 23.29 10.61
N LEU A 61 0.91 23.55 11.90
CA LEU A 61 1.88 22.85 12.75
C LEU A 61 1.49 21.38 12.97
N ILE A 62 2.27 20.46 12.43
CA ILE A 62 2.08 19.00 12.58
C ILE A 62 2.79 18.48 13.82
N HIS A 63 4.03 18.92 14.01
CA HIS A 63 4.91 18.39 15.04
C HIS A 63 5.82 19.50 15.55
N GLU A 64 6.07 19.51 16.85
CA GLU A 64 6.95 20.47 17.50
C GLU A 64 7.73 19.78 18.61
N THR A 65 9.02 20.09 18.66
CA THR A 65 9.94 19.69 19.71
C THR A 65 10.71 20.93 20.17
N LYS A 66 11.55 20.78 21.20
CA LYS A 66 12.48 21.83 21.63
C LYS A 66 13.43 22.31 20.52
N TYR A 67 13.72 21.47 19.53
CA TYR A 67 14.78 21.73 18.54
C TYR A 67 14.25 22.05 17.14
N TYR A 68 13.07 21.54 16.79
CA TYR A 68 12.51 21.70 15.47
C TYR A 68 10.99 21.57 15.49
N LYS A 69 10.37 22.11 14.44
CA LYS A 69 8.95 21.99 14.15
C LYS A 69 8.73 21.66 12.67
N ILE A 70 7.65 20.95 12.40
CA ILE A 70 7.22 20.59 11.05
C ILE A 70 5.86 21.24 10.79
N LEU A 71 5.80 22.08 9.76
CA LEU A 71 4.60 22.72 9.24
C LEU A 71 4.14 22.01 7.98
N LYS A 72 2.83 21.84 7.80
CA LYS A 72 2.21 21.38 6.56
C LYS A 72 1.72 22.57 5.76
N ASN A 73 2.22 22.70 4.55
CA ASN A 73 1.82 23.77 3.64
C ASN A 73 0.95 23.24 2.49
N GLY A 74 0.85 21.91 2.34
CA GLY A 74 -0.03 21.25 1.39
C GLY A 74 -0.03 19.73 1.61
N PRO A 75 -0.79 18.95 0.82
CA PRO A 75 -0.93 17.50 1.01
C PRO A 75 0.41 16.74 1.03
N LYS A 76 1.34 17.14 0.16
CA LYS A 76 2.67 16.53 -0.02
C LYS A 76 3.82 17.52 0.26
N LEU A 77 3.50 18.70 0.83
CA LEU A 77 4.47 19.78 1.05
C LEU A 77 4.57 20.15 2.53
N PHE A 78 5.79 20.12 3.05
CA PHE A 78 6.12 20.36 4.43
C PHE A 78 7.24 21.37 4.54
N ARG A 79 7.33 22.04 5.69
CA ARG A 79 8.45 22.88 6.06
C ARG A 79 8.98 22.44 7.41
N LEU A 80 10.25 22.06 7.42
CA LEU A 80 11.00 21.74 8.62
C LEU A 80 11.77 23.00 9.04
N GLU A 81 11.37 23.58 10.16
CA GLU A 81 12.06 24.73 10.76
C GLU A 81 12.70 24.29 12.06
N GLY A 82 13.94 24.72 12.32
CA GLY A 82 14.61 24.35 13.55
C GLY A 82 15.84 25.18 13.82
N LYS A 83 16.47 24.86 14.95
CA LYS A 83 17.67 25.53 15.41
C LYS A 83 18.73 24.50 15.77
N GLU A 84 19.89 24.66 15.15
CA GLU A 84 21.07 23.87 15.50
C GLU A 84 21.54 24.22 16.92
N LYS A 85 22.30 23.31 17.54
CA LYS A 85 22.96 23.57 18.83
C LYS A 85 23.93 24.77 18.76
N SER A 86 24.45 25.08 17.57
CA SER A 86 25.29 26.24 17.27
C SER A 86 24.54 27.58 17.32
N GLY A 87 23.20 27.54 17.39
CA GLY A 87 22.34 28.72 17.32
C GLY A 87 21.90 29.11 15.90
N ARG A 88 22.40 28.43 14.86
CA ARG A 88 21.96 28.67 13.47
C ARG A 88 20.54 28.13 13.26
N GLU A 89 19.70 28.95 12.65
CA GLU A 89 18.33 28.57 12.30
C GLU A 89 18.28 28.06 10.86
N TYR A 90 17.43 27.07 10.61
CA TYR A 90 17.22 26.49 9.29
C TYR A 90 15.72 26.38 8.98
N SER A 91 15.39 26.50 7.70
CA SER A 91 14.03 26.32 7.17
C SER A 91 14.12 25.56 5.86
N ILE A 92 13.78 24.27 5.89
CA ILE A 92 13.90 23.35 4.78
C ILE A 92 12.51 23.00 4.26
N VAL A 93 12.31 23.14 2.95
CA VAL A 93 11.10 22.67 2.27
C VAL A 93 11.26 21.20 1.94
N ILE A 94 10.30 20.38 2.38
CA ILE A 94 10.28 18.94 2.16
C ILE A 94 9.07 18.61 1.30
N SER A 95 9.32 17.98 0.15
CA SER A 95 8.27 17.44 -0.71
C SER A 95 8.31 15.93 -0.66
N THR A 96 7.17 15.29 -0.37
CA THR A 96 7.05 13.82 -0.36
C THR A 96 6.57 13.25 -1.69
N GLY A 97 6.42 14.09 -2.71
CA GLY A 97 6.00 13.70 -4.05
C GLY A 97 5.61 14.90 -4.90
N ASN A 98 5.32 14.66 -6.17
CA ASN A 98 4.83 15.72 -7.04
C ASN A 98 3.50 16.25 -6.52
N PHE A 99 3.33 17.58 -6.50
CA PHE A 99 2.03 18.17 -6.23
C PHE A 99 1.83 19.51 -6.94
N LEU A 100 0.57 19.82 -7.23
CA LEU A 100 0.13 21.13 -7.68
C LEU A 100 -1.00 21.65 -6.79
N SER A 101 -1.11 22.97 -6.69
CA SER A 101 -2.15 23.65 -5.92
C SER A 101 -2.49 25.00 -6.56
N VAL A 102 -3.73 25.46 -6.38
CA VAL A 102 -4.14 26.82 -6.77
C VAL A 102 -4.08 27.72 -5.55
N GLN A 103 -3.35 28.81 -5.67
CA GLN A 103 -3.32 29.88 -4.67
C GLN A 103 -3.50 31.22 -5.39
N ALA A 104 -4.52 31.98 -5.02
CA ALA A 104 -4.81 33.30 -5.58
C ALA A 104 -4.74 33.34 -7.13
N ASP A 105 -5.53 32.47 -7.78
CA ASP A 105 -5.60 32.29 -9.24
C ASP A 105 -4.29 31.87 -9.94
N LYS A 106 -3.25 31.52 -9.19
CA LYS A 106 -1.99 30.99 -9.70
C LYS A 106 -1.86 29.50 -9.37
N ILE A 107 -1.55 28.69 -10.37
CA ILE A 107 -1.16 27.30 -10.17
C ILE A 107 0.31 27.28 -9.73
N SER A 108 0.58 26.64 -8.60
CA SER A 108 1.92 26.52 -8.01
C SER A 108 2.13 25.13 -7.43
N GLY A 109 3.37 24.64 -7.44
CA GLY A 109 3.66 23.30 -6.94
C GLY A 109 5.12 22.91 -7.08
N VAL A 110 5.41 21.65 -6.76
CA VAL A 110 6.74 21.04 -6.91
C VAL A 110 6.59 19.79 -7.74
N VAL A 111 7.38 19.70 -8.81
CA VAL A 111 7.42 18.55 -9.70
C VAL A 111 8.87 18.11 -9.90
N PHE A 112 9.13 16.84 -9.65
CA PHE A 112 10.40 16.19 -9.91
C PHE A 112 10.43 15.74 -11.37
N ILE A 113 11.28 16.40 -12.16
CA ILE A 113 11.45 16.12 -13.58
C ILE A 113 12.95 15.87 -13.81
N PRO A 114 13.34 14.74 -14.43
CA PRO A 114 14.72 14.54 -14.88
C PRO A 114 15.16 15.65 -15.84
N GLU A 115 16.40 16.09 -15.75
CA GLU A 115 16.89 17.24 -16.54
C GLU A 115 16.70 17.06 -18.06
N ALA A 116 16.94 15.85 -18.58
CA ALA A 116 16.71 15.56 -20.00
C ALA A 116 15.23 15.70 -20.41
N GLU A 117 14.31 15.28 -19.54
CA GLU A 117 12.87 15.41 -19.76
C GLU A 117 12.44 16.88 -19.70
N PHE A 118 13.00 17.64 -18.75
CA PHE A 118 12.74 19.07 -18.64
C PHE A 118 13.18 19.82 -19.91
N ASN A 119 14.39 19.54 -20.41
CA ASN A 119 14.87 20.13 -21.65
C ASN A 119 14.01 19.73 -22.88
N ARG A 120 13.51 18.50 -22.91
CA ARG A 120 12.58 18.03 -23.96
C ARG A 120 11.23 18.73 -23.89
N ILE A 121 10.74 19.09 -22.70
CA ILE A 121 9.52 19.90 -22.55
C ILE A 121 9.79 21.30 -23.10
N LEU A 122 10.89 21.93 -22.68
CA LEU A 122 11.25 23.29 -23.09
C LEU A 122 11.46 23.49 -24.60
N SER A 123 11.70 22.43 -25.36
CA SER A 123 11.88 22.51 -26.82
C SER A 123 10.56 22.69 -27.59
N TYR A 124 9.41 22.70 -26.91
CA TYR A 124 8.10 22.89 -27.52
C TYR A 124 7.38 24.12 -26.93
N GLU A 125 6.49 24.70 -27.72
CA GLU A 125 5.53 25.68 -27.19
C GLU A 125 4.36 24.97 -26.51
N HIS A 126 3.95 25.51 -25.36
CA HIS A 126 2.86 25.00 -24.55
C HIS A 126 1.83 26.10 -24.29
N SER A 127 0.55 25.81 -24.59
CA SER A 127 -0.57 26.72 -24.33
C SER A 127 -1.10 26.65 -22.89
N ASP A 128 -0.87 25.53 -22.21
CA ASP A 128 -1.38 25.23 -20.87
C ASP A 128 -0.56 24.13 -20.18
N LEU A 129 -0.81 23.88 -18.89
CA LEU A 129 -0.12 22.82 -18.12
C LEU A 129 -0.48 21.41 -18.61
N LYS A 130 -1.65 21.18 -19.21
CA LYS A 130 -1.98 19.85 -19.76
C LYS A 130 -1.02 19.51 -20.91
N SER A 131 -0.72 20.49 -21.76
CA SER A 131 0.26 20.36 -22.84
C SER A 131 1.66 20.05 -22.28
N VAL A 132 2.07 20.71 -21.20
CA VAL A 132 3.36 20.45 -20.51
C VAL A 132 3.44 18.99 -20.03
N PHE A 133 2.42 18.51 -19.33
CA PHE A 133 2.41 17.17 -18.74
C PHE A 133 1.95 16.04 -19.67
N SER A 134 1.48 16.36 -20.88
CA SER A 134 1.14 15.34 -21.88
C SER A 134 2.36 14.55 -22.36
N ARG A 135 3.55 15.18 -22.35
CA ARG A 135 4.80 14.61 -22.85
C ARG A 135 5.59 13.87 -21.78
N PHE A 136 5.48 14.33 -20.54
CA PHE A 136 6.08 13.70 -19.37
C PHE A 136 5.06 13.73 -18.24
N GLN A 137 4.69 12.56 -17.74
CA GLN A 137 3.74 12.39 -16.65
C GLN A 137 4.49 11.97 -15.38
N PRO A 138 4.95 12.94 -14.57
CA PRO A 138 5.48 12.66 -13.24
C PRO A 138 4.46 11.86 -12.43
N GLU A 139 4.93 10.89 -11.67
CA GLU A 139 4.06 10.03 -10.86
C GLU A 139 3.20 10.87 -9.90
N GLY A 140 1.89 10.63 -9.90
CA GLY A 140 0.93 11.28 -9.01
C GLY A 140 0.58 12.74 -9.36
N ILE A 141 0.93 13.23 -10.56
CA ILE A 141 0.55 14.57 -11.06
C ILE A 141 -0.81 14.58 -11.75
N GLU A 142 -1.24 13.43 -12.30
CA GLU A 142 -2.45 13.34 -13.12
C GLU A 142 -3.70 13.64 -12.29
N GLU A 143 -3.73 13.16 -11.05
CA GLU A 143 -4.82 13.45 -10.11
C GLU A 143 -4.91 14.95 -9.81
N ASP A 144 -3.77 15.60 -9.59
CA ASP A 144 -3.73 17.03 -9.31
C ASP A 144 -4.18 17.83 -10.54
N ILE A 145 -3.73 17.46 -11.76
CA ILE A 145 -4.18 18.10 -13.02
C ILE A 145 -5.71 17.93 -13.21
N LYS A 146 -6.27 16.76 -12.90
CA LYS A 146 -7.73 16.54 -12.95
C LYS A 146 -8.45 17.48 -11.99
N VAL A 147 -8.02 17.57 -10.74
CA VAL A 147 -8.60 18.48 -9.75
C VAL A 147 -8.51 19.95 -10.19
N LEU A 148 -7.41 20.34 -10.84
CA LEU A 148 -7.18 21.71 -11.30
C LEU A 148 -8.08 22.12 -12.47
N TYR A 149 -8.41 21.19 -13.38
CA TYR A 149 -9.07 21.51 -14.65
C TYR A 149 -10.49 20.94 -14.80
N GLU A 150 -10.89 19.94 -14.02
CA GLU A 150 -12.25 19.40 -14.02
C GLU A 150 -13.06 20.09 -12.92
N LYS A 151 -14.11 20.83 -13.32
CA LYS A 151 -15.14 21.31 -12.41
C LYS A 151 -15.85 20.10 -11.79
N SER A 152 -15.41 19.68 -10.61
CA SER A 152 -16.14 19.01 -9.53
C SER A 152 -17.34 18.08 -9.83
N ASP A 153 -17.43 17.40 -10.97
CA ASP A 153 -18.52 16.45 -11.27
C ASP A 153 -18.04 15.05 -11.71
N SER A 154 -16.73 14.81 -11.81
CA SER A 154 -16.15 13.49 -12.08
C SER A 154 -15.60 12.84 -10.79
N SER A 155 -16.43 12.77 -9.74
CA SER A 155 -16.10 12.05 -8.50
C SER A 155 -16.21 10.53 -8.66
N GLN A 156 -15.49 9.95 -9.62
CA GLN A 156 -15.14 8.54 -9.55
C GLN A 156 -13.63 8.44 -9.49
N GLU A 157 -13.14 8.19 -8.28
CA GLU A 157 -11.89 7.50 -8.05
C GLU A 157 -11.88 6.23 -8.93
N THR A 158 -11.33 6.30 -10.15
CA THR A 158 -11.25 5.18 -11.11
C THR A 158 -10.50 3.98 -10.53
N TRP A 159 -9.77 4.17 -9.43
CA TRP A 159 -9.18 3.05 -8.71
C TRP A 159 -10.22 2.19 -7.99
N LYS A 160 -11.41 2.71 -7.65
CA LYS A 160 -12.50 2.01 -6.96
C LYS A 160 -13.43 1.25 -7.90
N ASP A 161 -13.23 1.31 -9.21
CA ASP A 161 -14.04 0.61 -10.20
C ASP A 161 -14.16 -0.91 -9.93
N PHE A 162 -13.17 -1.49 -9.25
CA PHE A 162 -13.18 -2.91 -8.89
C PHE A 162 -14.30 -3.29 -7.90
N TYR A 163 -14.87 -2.34 -7.16
CA TYR A 163 -16.04 -2.59 -6.33
C TYR A 163 -17.26 -2.99 -7.13
N ASN A 164 -17.31 -2.66 -8.42
CA ASN A 164 -18.40 -3.01 -9.33
C ASN A 164 -18.12 -4.26 -10.17
N TRP A 165 -16.95 -4.89 -10.03
CA TRP A 165 -16.62 -6.09 -10.78
C TRP A 165 -17.46 -7.31 -10.37
N GLU A 166 -17.48 -8.32 -11.23
CA GLU A 166 -18.13 -9.60 -10.97
C GLU A 166 -17.49 -10.28 -9.74
N PRO A 167 -18.26 -11.05 -8.92
CA PRO A 167 -17.76 -11.67 -7.69
C PRO A 167 -16.49 -12.51 -7.88
N PHE A 168 -16.37 -13.19 -9.02
CA PHE A 168 -15.17 -13.93 -9.39
C PHE A 168 -13.92 -13.04 -9.38
N TRP A 169 -13.96 -11.89 -10.06
CA TRP A 169 -12.82 -10.99 -10.15
C TRP A 169 -12.50 -10.32 -8.81
N LYS A 170 -13.53 -10.01 -8.02
CA LYS A 170 -13.35 -9.50 -6.64
C LYS A 170 -12.57 -10.50 -5.77
N GLN A 171 -12.89 -11.78 -5.87
CA GLN A 171 -12.14 -12.84 -5.18
C GLN A 171 -10.72 -13.01 -5.73
N GLN A 172 -10.52 -12.87 -7.06
CA GLN A 172 -9.20 -12.97 -7.68
C GLN A 172 -8.23 -11.89 -7.18
N ILE A 173 -8.72 -10.71 -6.80
CA ILE A 173 -7.90 -9.66 -6.16
C ILE A 173 -7.24 -10.24 -4.90
N PHE A 174 -8.03 -10.83 -4.01
CA PHE A 174 -7.54 -11.34 -2.73
C PHE A 174 -6.70 -12.61 -2.85
N ILE A 175 -6.99 -13.47 -3.82
CA ILE A 175 -6.20 -14.69 -4.06
C ILE A 175 -4.77 -14.35 -4.50
N ARG A 176 -4.59 -13.24 -5.22
CA ARG A 176 -3.29 -12.82 -5.77
C ARG A 176 -2.47 -11.94 -4.83
N LEU A 177 -3.08 -11.45 -3.75
CA LEU A 177 -2.39 -10.63 -2.75
C LEU A 177 -1.89 -11.51 -1.60
N LYS A 178 -0.68 -11.23 -1.13
CA LYS A 178 -0.15 -11.87 0.07
C LYS A 178 -0.96 -11.42 1.31
N PRO A 179 -1.15 -12.28 2.31
CA PRO A 179 -1.84 -11.90 3.55
C PRO A 179 -1.23 -10.67 4.25
N SER A 180 0.10 -10.56 4.28
CA SER A 180 0.81 -9.42 4.87
C SER A 180 0.47 -8.09 4.19
N ILE A 181 0.31 -8.09 2.88
CA ILE A 181 -0.13 -6.92 2.10
C ILE A 181 -1.58 -6.58 2.43
N LEU A 182 -2.46 -7.59 2.49
CA LEU A 182 -3.87 -7.41 2.83
C LEU A 182 -4.03 -6.78 4.22
N CYS A 183 -3.24 -7.20 5.20
CA CYS A 183 -3.22 -6.60 6.53
C CYS A 183 -2.90 -5.11 6.47
N ILE A 184 -1.83 -4.73 5.75
CA ILE A 184 -1.46 -3.32 5.60
C ILE A 184 -2.56 -2.54 4.88
N LEU A 185 -3.11 -3.06 3.79
CA LEU A 185 -4.20 -2.41 3.08
C LEU A 185 -5.44 -2.23 3.98
N LEU A 186 -5.80 -3.23 4.78
CA LEU A 186 -6.92 -3.15 5.73
C LEU A 186 -6.73 -2.08 6.81
N VAL A 187 -5.49 -1.88 7.25
CA VAL A 187 -5.13 -0.83 8.21
C VAL A 187 -5.35 0.55 7.58
N TYR A 188 -4.93 0.76 6.33
CA TYR A 188 -4.86 2.10 5.73
C TYR A 188 -6.00 2.50 4.78
N MET A 189 -6.69 1.55 4.14
CA MET A 189 -7.74 1.81 3.14
C MET A 189 -9.13 2.06 3.76
N GLY A 190 -9.23 2.01 5.10
CA GLY A 190 -10.45 2.36 5.81
C GLY A 190 -11.56 1.31 5.79
N SER A 191 -12.75 1.73 6.22
CA SER A 191 -13.91 0.86 6.45
C SER A 191 -14.52 0.29 5.17
N GLU A 192 -14.54 1.06 4.08
CA GLU A 192 -15.06 0.60 2.77
C GLU A 192 -14.28 -0.64 2.27
N PHE A 193 -12.95 -0.56 2.32
CA PHE A 193 -12.10 -1.68 1.92
C PHE A 193 -12.21 -2.87 2.88
N GLU A 194 -12.38 -2.61 4.18
CA GLU A 194 -12.65 -3.67 5.15
C GLU A 194 -13.96 -4.40 4.85
N GLN A 195 -15.04 -3.68 4.57
CA GLN A 195 -16.32 -4.28 4.19
C GLN A 195 -16.19 -5.08 2.89
N PHE A 196 -15.46 -4.54 1.90
CA PHE A 196 -15.19 -5.25 0.66
C PHE A 196 -14.43 -6.57 0.90
N PHE A 197 -13.40 -6.55 1.74
CA PHE A 197 -12.68 -7.74 2.17
C PHE A 197 -13.59 -8.74 2.89
N GLN A 198 -14.40 -8.29 3.83
CA GLN A 198 -15.29 -9.16 4.59
C GLN A 198 -16.35 -9.80 3.70
N SER A 199 -16.90 -9.08 2.73
CA SER A 199 -17.97 -9.60 1.87
C SER A 199 -17.46 -10.52 0.75
N ASN A 200 -16.21 -10.39 0.33
CA ASN A 200 -15.69 -11.09 -0.85
C ASN A 200 -14.51 -12.05 -0.55
N SER A 201 -14.18 -12.30 0.72
CA SER A 201 -13.10 -13.23 1.12
C SER A 201 -13.62 -14.54 1.71
N THR A 202 -12.85 -15.62 1.52
CA THR A 202 -13.16 -16.93 2.10
C THR A 202 -12.92 -16.97 3.61
N LYS A 203 -13.61 -17.86 4.33
CA LYS A 203 -13.39 -18.07 5.78
C LYS A 203 -11.91 -18.37 6.10
N ARG A 204 -11.26 -19.18 5.25
CA ARG A 204 -9.83 -19.51 5.39
C ARG A 204 -8.95 -18.26 5.29
N LEU A 205 -9.16 -17.42 4.28
CA LEU A 205 -8.36 -16.20 4.12
C LEU A 205 -8.57 -15.23 5.29
N LYS A 206 -9.81 -15.09 5.78
CA LYS A 206 -10.10 -14.27 6.97
C LYS A 206 -9.36 -14.75 8.22
N SER A 207 -9.24 -16.06 8.41
CA SER A 207 -8.46 -16.64 9.51
C SER A 207 -6.98 -16.28 9.37
N ILE A 208 -6.39 -16.52 8.20
CA ILE A 208 -4.98 -16.22 7.94
C ILE A 208 -4.68 -14.73 8.17
N VAL A 209 -5.55 -13.85 7.67
CA VAL A 209 -5.41 -12.40 7.87
C VAL A 209 -5.56 -12.03 9.35
N SER A 210 -6.44 -12.69 10.11
CA SER A 210 -6.55 -12.46 11.55
C SER A 210 -5.26 -12.80 12.29
N ASP A 211 -4.61 -13.91 11.92
CA ASP A 211 -3.34 -14.34 12.52
C ASP A 211 -2.21 -13.38 12.13
N GLU A 212 -2.17 -12.96 10.87
CA GLU A 212 -1.21 -12.00 10.36
C GLU A 212 -1.34 -10.62 11.03
N LEU A 213 -2.57 -10.14 11.28
CA LEU A 213 -2.80 -8.90 12.05
C LEU A 213 -2.25 -9.01 13.48
N TYR A 214 -2.43 -10.17 14.13
CA TYR A 214 -1.86 -10.43 15.44
C TYR A 214 -0.33 -10.36 15.39
N PHE A 215 0.30 -11.03 14.43
CA PHE A 215 1.76 -10.99 14.28
C PHE A 215 2.27 -9.58 13.98
N LEU A 216 1.56 -8.80 13.17
CA LEU A 216 1.90 -7.40 12.90
C LEU A 216 1.78 -6.52 14.15
N ASN A 217 0.88 -6.85 15.08
CA ASN A 217 0.73 -6.13 16.34
C ASN A 217 1.85 -6.43 17.34
N VAL A 218 2.30 -7.68 17.37
CA VAL A 218 3.30 -8.19 18.32
C VAL A 218 4.73 -7.99 17.82
N SER A 219 4.97 -8.10 16.52
CA SER A 219 6.27 -7.82 15.91
C SER A 219 6.52 -6.32 15.95
N GLY A 220 7.63 -5.88 16.55
CA GLY A 220 7.96 -4.46 16.63
C GLY A 220 7.98 -3.80 15.24
N ASN A 221 7.30 -2.66 15.08
CA ASN A 221 7.11 -1.96 13.80
C ASN A 221 8.37 -1.32 13.19
N GLN A 222 9.56 -1.57 13.74
CA GLN A 222 10.82 -1.00 13.29
C GLN A 222 11.58 -2.00 12.42
N LYS A 223 12.07 -1.55 11.25
CA LYS A 223 12.92 -2.35 10.35
C LYS A 223 14.15 -2.94 11.06
N GLU A 224 14.63 -2.26 12.10
CA GLU A 224 15.79 -2.67 12.92
C GLU A 224 15.53 -3.93 13.76
N ASN A 225 14.27 -4.21 14.12
CA ASN A 225 13.92 -5.38 14.95
C ASN A 225 13.67 -6.66 14.12
N SER A 226 13.76 -6.59 12.80
CA SER A 226 13.51 -7.73 11.93
C SER A 226 14.19 -7.62 10.57
N PRO A 227 15.53 -7.61 10.52
CA PRO A 227 16.29 -7.52 9.27
C PRO A 227 16.09 -8.72 8.32
N TYR A 228 15.46 -9.81 8.78
CA TYR A 228 15.31 -11.06 8.03
C TYR A 228 13.87 -11.62 7.96
N THR A 229 12.85 -10.92 8.48
CA THR A 229 11.47 -11.42 8.37
C THR A 229 10.81 -10.86 7.11
N GLU A 230 10.06 -11.71 6.40
CA GLU A 230 9.22 -11.31 5.26
C GLU A 230 8.00 -10.47 5.69
N ASN A 231 7.90 -10.15 6.99
CA ASN A 231 6.78 -9.44 7.60
C ASN A 231 6.88 -7.96 7.24
N LEU A 232 5.94 -7.48 6.44
CA LEU A 232 5.87 -6.07 6.08
C LEU A 232 5.57 -5.22 7.33
N SER A 233 6.27 -4.10 7.49
CA SER A 233 5.98 -3.13 8.56
C SER A 233 4.80 -2.24 8.18
N LEU A 234 4.14 -1.64 9.17
CA LEU A 234 3.18 -0.53 8.94
C LEU A 234 3.76 0.60 8.08
N GLN A 235 5.08 0.76 8.04
CA GLN A 235 5.77 1.76 7.20
C GLN A 235 5.81 1.39 5.72
N ASP A 236 5.58 0.13 5.35
CA ASP A 236 5.64 -0.35 3.97
C ASP A 236 4.30 -0.19 3.22
N PHE A 237 3.46 0.76 3.64
CA PHE A 237 2.17 1.04 3.00
C PHE A 237 2.30 1.35 1.51
N GLU A 238 3.26 2.17 1.10
CA GLU A 238 3.43 2.52 -0.32
C GLU A 238 3.79 1.29 -1.17
N LYS A 239 4.56 0.34 -0.61
CA LYS A 239 4.85 -0.93 -1.26
C LYS A 239 3.59 -1.78 -1.41
N ALA A 240 2.80 -1.91 -0.33
CA ALA A 240 1.54 -2.64 -0.34
C ALA A 240 0.54 -2.03 -1.35
N LYS A 241 0.45 -0.70 -1.39
CA LYS A 241 -0.38 0.05 -2.34
C LYS A 241 0.06 -0.22 -3.78
N LYS A 242 1.36 -0.15 -4.08
CA LYS A 242 1.90 -0.43 -5.42
C LYS A 242 1.57 -1.85 -5.88
N GLU A 243 1.74 -2.85 -5.01
CA GLU A 243 1.44 -4.24 -5.35
C GLU A 243 -0.07 -4.47 -5.56
N PHE A 244 -0.93 -3.83 -4.75
CA PHE A 244 -2.37 -3.81 -4.96
C PHE A 244 -2.74 -3.31 -6.36
N PHE A 245 -2.19 -2.16 -6.77
CA PHE A 245 -2.45 -1.59 -8.08
C PHE A 245 -1.93 -2.46 -9.22
N GLN A 246 -0.76 -3.08 -9.07
CA GLN A 246 -0.25 -4.03 -10.06
C GLN A 246 -1.20 -5.24 -10.23
N VAL A 247 -1.75 -5.77 -9.15
CA VAL A 247 -2.74 -6.87 -9.22
C VAL A 247 -4.02 -6.40 -9.92
N LEU A 248 -4.54 -5.21 -9.60
CA LEU A 248 -5.70 -4.64 -10.28
C LEU A 248 -5.48 -4.51 -11.79
N GLU A 249 -4.33 -3.97 -12.20
CA GLU A 249 -3.98 -3.82 -13.62
C GLU A 249 -3.85 -5.16 -14.35
N GLN A 250 -3.24 -6.16 -13.71
CA GLN A 250 -3.18 -7.51 -14.27
C GLN A 250 -4.56 -8.13 -14.45
N ILE A 251 -5.50 -7.88 -13.52
CA ILE A 251 -6.88 -8.35 -13.64
C ILE A 251 -7.61 -7.59 -14.75
N ARG A 252 -7.47 -6.25 -14.81
CA ARG A 252 -8.07 -5.41 -15.86
C ARG A 252 -7.67 -5.88 -17.25
N LYS A 253 -6.39 -6.11 -17.48
CA LYS A 253 -5.88 -6.66 -18.77
C LYS A 253 -6.49 -8.01 -19.12
N LYS A 254 -6.69 -8.89 -18.13
CA LYS A 254 -7.35 -10.19 -18.36
C LYS A 254 -8.85 -10.06 -18.64
N ARG A 255 -9.53 -9.10 -18.02
CA ARG A 255 -10.97 -8.84 -18.21
C ARG A 255 -11.29 -8.10 -19.50
N GLY A 256 -10.38 -7.24 -19.98
CA GLY A 256 -10.53 -6.51 -21.25
C GLY A 256 -10.15 -7.32 -22.49
N ASN A 257 -9.45 -8.45 -22.32
CA ASN A 257 -9.12 -9.39 -23.38
C ASN A 257 -10.15 -10.53 -23.54
N THR A 258 -11.30 -10.44 -22.86
CA THR A 258 -12.46 -11.33 -22.96
C THR A 258 -13.66 -10.54 -23.43
#